data_AF-A0A7G8PVT3-F1
#
_entry.id   AF-A0A7G8PVT3-F1
#
_cell.length_a   1.000
_cell.length_b   1.000
_cell.length_c   1.000
_cell.angle_alpha   90.00
_cell.angle_beta   90.00
_cell.angle_gamma   90.00
#
_symmetry.space_group_name_H-M   'P 1'
#
loop_
_entity.id
_entity.type
_entity.pdbx_description
1 polymer ?
#
loop_
_entity_poly.entity_id
_entity_poly.type
_entity_poly.pdbx_seq_one_letter_code
_entity_poly.pdbx_strand_id
1 'polypeptide(L)'
;MKTDHYTKTLLTIIAFCLTFNVAKDLNLVPSAYASEKISAPPGISSEYMLVPVNAETSTMDVRIVDINTYDELNVNLKGVDTYDELKVNLKRIETTDELDVNIDEVGGNWVSHGGPIKVKID
;
A
#
# COMPACT_ATOMS: atom_id res chain seq x y z
N MET A 1 21.43 20.24 66.59
CA MET A 1 22.08 18.96 66.92
C MET A 1 23.46 18.97 66.27
N LYS A 2 24.53 18.77 67.04
CA LYS A 2 25.90 18.76 66.50
C LYS A 2 26.06 17.47 65.69
N THR A 3 25.95 17.56 64.37
CA THR A 3 26.15 16.42 63.47
C THR A 3 27.64 16.08 63.48
N ASP A 4 27.98 14.83 63.84
CA ASP A 4 29.36 14.37 63.79
C ASP A 4 29.93 14.49 62.38
N HIS A 5 31.20 14.93 62.28
CA HIS A 5 31.90 15.08 60.99
C HIS A 5 31.83 13.80 60.16
N TYR A 6 31.84 12.63 60.82
CA TYR A 6 31.65 11.33 60.20
C TYR A 6 30.33 11.20 59.44
N THR A 7 29.21 11.54 60.08
CA THR A 7 27.88 11.49 59.45
C THR A 7 27.78 12.48 58.29
N LYS A 8 28.36 13.67 58.45
CA LYS A 8 28.39 14.69 57.39
C LYS A 8 29.15 14.23 56.16
N THR A 9 30.32 13.60 56.34
CA THR A 9 31.11 13.05 55.23
C THR A 9 30.38 11.91 54.52
N LEU A 10 29.82 10.97 55.27
CA LEU A 10 29.08 9.83 54.70
C LEU A 10 27.86 10.29 53.89
N LEU A 11 27.10 11.25 54.43
CA LEU A 11 25.93 11.82 53.77
C LEU A 11 26.32 12.57 52.48
N THR A 12 27.46 13.25 52.48
CA THR A 12 27.97 13.95 51.29
C THR A 12 28.35 12.97 50.18
N ILE A 13 28.97 11.85 50.53
CA ILE A 13 29.33 10.79 49.56
C ILE A 13 28.06 10.17 48.96
N ILE A 14 27.08 9.83 49.80
CA ILE A 14 25.81 9.24 49.33
C ILE A 14 25.06 10.21 48.42
N ALA A 15 24.99 11.50 48.79
CA ALA A 15 24.36 12.54 47.97
C ALA A 15 25.08 12.70 46.61
N PHE A 16 26.41 12.66 46.60
CA PHE A 16 27.20 12.72 45.37
C PHE A 16 26.92 11.53 44.44
N CYS A 17 26.91 10.31 44.99
CA CYS A 17 26.61 9.10 44.23
C CYS A 17 25.18 9.13 43.65
N LEU A 18 24.19 9.57 44.45
CA LEU A 18 22.80 9.69 43.99
C LEU A 18 22.66 10.73 42.88
N THR A 19 23.34 11.88 43.00
CA THR A 19 23.32 12.93 41.98
C THR A 19 23.87 12.42 40.64
N PHE A 20 24.96 11.65 40.67
CA PHE A 20 25.55 11.07 39.46
C PHE A 20 24.67 9.97 38.83
N ASN A 21 23.98 9.19 39.66
CA ASN A 21 23.06 8.15 39.18
C ASN A 21 21.85 8.77 38.46
N VAL A 22 21.25 9.79 39.07
CA VAL A 22 20.15 10.56 38.43
C VAL A 22 20.62 11.26 37.16
N ALA A 23 21.85 11.80 37.13
CA ALA A 23 22.40 12.42 35.92
C ALA A 23 22.59 11.44 34.74
N LYS A 24 22.76 10.13 35.02
CA LYS A 24 22.82 9.09 33.98
C LYS A 24 21.45 8.69 33.46
N ASP A 25 20.44 8.66 34.33
CA ASP A 25 19.07 8.29 33.98
C ASP A 25 18.30 9.44 33.30
N LEU A 26 18.69 10.67 33.61
CA LEU A 26 18.30 11.83 32.82
C LEU A 26 19.01 11.69 31.46
N ASN A 27 18.30 11.13 30.47
CA ASN A 27 18.64 11.16 29.05
C ASN A 27 18.70 12.62 28.55
N LEU A 28 19.66 13.40 29.08
CA LEU A 28 19.86 14.82 28.84
C LEU A 28 20.25 15.09 27.38
N VAL A 29 20.81 14.05 26.74
CA VAL A 29 20.95 13.95 25.31
C VAL A 29 19.83 13.04 24.81
N PRO A 30 18.78 13.57 24.17
CA PRO A 30 17.79 12.72 23.53
C PRO A 30 18.52 11.82 22.52
N SER A 31 18.39 10.51 22.67
CA SER A 31 18.83 9.58 21.64
C SER A 31 17.99 9.89 20.40
N ALA A 32 18.63 10.51 19.40
CA ALA A 32 18.05 10.65 18.09
C ALA A 32 17.95 9.24 17.52
N TYR A 33 16.79 8.61 17.68
CA TYR A 33 16.44 7.42 16.93
C TYR A 33 16.54 7.82 15.47
N ALA A 34 17.51 7.22 14.77
CA ALA A 34 17.57 7.32 13.33
C ALA A 34 16.25 6.77 12.83
N SER A 35 15.35 7.66 12.38
CA SER A 35 14.27 7.27 11.50
C SER A 35 14.98 6.65 10.31
N GLU A 36 14.87 5.33 10.20
CA GLU A 36 15.36 4.58 9.07
C GLU A 36 14.66 5.21 7.87
N LYS A 37 15.35 6.13 7.20
CA LYS A 37 14.97 6.49 5.84
C LYS A 37 15.00 5.15 5.13
N ILE A 38 13.82 4.68 4.76
CA ILE A 38 13.60 3.56 3.86
C ILE A 38 14.41 3.91 2.62
N SER A 39 15.69 3.56 2.65
CA SER A 39 16.58 3.64 1.54
C SER A 39 16.05 2.53 0.67
N ALA A 40 15.52 2.89 -0.50
CA ALA A 40 15.01 1.95 -1.47
C ALA A 40 15.93 0.72 -1.48
N PRO A 41 15.38 -0.50 -1.31
CA PRO A 41 16.18 -1.67 -1.00
C PRO A 41 17.32 -1.81 -2.02
N PRO A 42 18.58 -1.91 -1.57
CA PRO A 42 19.71 -2.06 -2.48
C PRO A 42 19.62 -3.45 -3.11
N GLY A 43 19.29 -3.50 -4.40
CA GLY A 43 19.32 -4.73 -5.20
C GLY A 43 17.95 -5.35 -5.48
N ILE A 44 17.00 -4.58 -6.03
CA ILE A 44 15.80 -5.15 -6.64
C ILE A 44 16.15 -5.57 -8.07
N SER A 45 16.09 -6.88 -8.35
CA SER A 45 16.02 -7.39 -9.71
C SER A 45 14.89 -6.69 -10.46
N SER A 46 15.08 -6.41 -11.74
CA SER A 46 14.22 -5.59 -12.61
C SER A 46 12.81 -6.15 -12.88
N GLU A 47 12.31 -7.05 -12.04
CA GLU A 47 11.11 -7.84 -12.29
C GLU A 47 9.91 -7.41 -11.43
N TYR A 48 10.14 -6.79 -10.26
CA TYR A 48 9.07 -6.21 -9.47
C TYR A 48 9.54 -4.99 -8.68
N MET A 49 8.61 -4.08 -8.42
CA MET A 49 8.82 -2.88 -7.61
C MET A 49 7.81 -2.86 -6.48
N LEU A 50 8.29 -2.56 -5.26
CA LEU A 50 7.41 -2.37 -4.12
C LEU A 50 6.74 -1.00 -4.22
N VAL A 51 5.42 -0.99 -4.24
CA VAL A 51 4.62 0.24 -4.24
C VAL A 51 4.10 0.47 -2.82
N PRO A 52 4.26 1.67 -2.25
CA PRO A 52 3.73 1.98 -0.93
C PRO A 52 2.21 1.80 -0.91
N VAL A 53 1.71 1.13 0.13
CA VAL A 53 0.28 1.01 0.42
C VAL A 53 -0.08 1.94 1.57
N ASN A 54 -1.27 2.56 1.50
CA ASN A 54 -1.78 3.31 2.64
C ASN A 54 -2.22 2.31 3.72
N ALA A 55 -1.60 2.37 4.90
CA ALA A 55 -1.86 1.43 6.00
C ALA A 55 -3.27 1.58 6.61
N GLU A 56 -3.90 2.75 6.48
CA GLU A 56 -5.24 3.00 7.07
C GLU A 56 -6.37 2.61 6.11
N THR A 57 -6.21 2.91 4.82
CA THR A 57 -7.24 2.65 3.80
C THR A 57 -7.00 1.36 3.03
N SER A 58 -5.83 0.74 3.18
CA SER A 58 -5.39 -0.42 2.37
C SER A 58 -5.49 -0.17 0.85
N THR A 59 -5.42 1.09 0.42
CA THR A 59 -5.47 1.48 -0.99
C THR A 59 -4.07 1.72 -1.55
N MET A 60 -3.93 1.51 -2.85
CA MET A 60 -2.72 1.77 -3.62
C MET A 60 -3.08 2.61 -4.85
N ASP A 61 -2.47 3.79 -4.95
CA ASP A 61 -2.65 4.66 -6.11
C ASP A 61 -1.54 4.40 -7.12
N VAL A 62 -1.88 3.79 -8.27
CA VAL A 62 -0.92 3.47 -9.33
C VAL A 62 -1.26 4.27 -10.57
N ARG A 63 -0.32 5.09 -11.04
CA ARG A 63 -0.39 5.74 -12.36
C ARG A 63 0.67 5.14 -13.26
N ILE A 64 0.24 4.39 -14.26
CA ILE A 64 1.12 3.83 -15.28
C ILE A 64 1.23 4.84 -16.43
N VAL A 65 2.45 5.26 -16.74
CA VAL A 65 2.76 6.25 -17.79
C VAL A 65 3.80 5.64 -18.71
N ASP A 66 3.69 5.89 -20.02
CA ASP A 66 4.68 5.53 -21.02
C ASP A 66 5.11 4.04 -20.97
N ILE A 67 4.15 3.12 -21.11
CA ILE A 67 4.50 1.74 -21.49
C ILE A 67 5.07 1.83 -22.91
N ASN A 68 6.39 1.73 -23.01
CA ASN A 68 7.09 1.91 -24.28
C ASN A 68 6.57 0.88 -25.30
N THR A 69 6.18 1.38 -26.46
CA THR A 69 4.90 1.05 -27.10
C THR A 69 4.94 -0.14 -28.07
N TYR A 70 5.50 -1.27 -27.66
CA TYR A 70 5.36 -2.52 -28.42
C TYR A 70 4.69 -3.65 -27.65
N ASP A 71 4.73 -3.59 -26.32
CA ASP A 71 4.21 -4.68 -25.50
C ASP A 71 2.86 -4.29 -24.89
N GLU A 72 1.94 -5.24 -24.93
CA GLU A 72 0.61 -5.14 -24.33
C GLU A 72 0.72 -5.17 -22.79
N LEU A 73 -0.11 -4.38 -22.10
CA LEU A 73 -0.20 -4.46 -20.63
C LEU A 73 -1.05 -5.66 -20.25
N ASN A 74 -0.42 -6.71 -19.71
CA ASN A 74 -1.12 -7.85 -19.14
C ASN A 74 -1.50 -7.58 -17.67
N VAL A 75 -2.79 -7.57 -17.36
CA VAL A 75 -3.32 -7.38 -16.00
C VAL A 75 -4.28 -8.52 -15.67
N ASN A 76 -4.06 -9.15 -14.50
CA ASN A 76 -5.01 -10.11 -13.95
C ASN A 76 -5.85 -9.42 -12.86
N LEU A 77 -7.18 -9.43 -13.03
CA LEU A 77 -8.13 -8.79 -12.13
C LEU A 77 -9.02 -9.85 -11.51
N LYS A 78 -9.09 -9.91 -10.18
CA LYS A 78 -9.92 -10.88 -9.43
C LYS A 78 -11.26 -10.29 -8.96
N GLY A 79 -11.38 -8.97 -8.95
CA GLY A 79 -12.59 -8.23 -8.57
C GLY A 79 -12.37 -6.75 -8.83
N VAL A 80 -13.34 -6.11 -9.47
CA VAL A 80 -13.28 -4.69 -9.84
C VAL A 80 -14.62 -4.07 -9.46
N ASP A 81 -14.58 -3.07 -8.59
CA ASP A 81 -15.72 -2.23 -8.24
C ASP A 81 -15.34 -0.79 -8.60
N THR A 82 -16.11 -0.18 -9.50
CA THR A 82 -15.86 1.18 -9.98
C THR A 82 -17.01 2.08 -9.58
N TYR A 83 -16.69 3.29 -9.11
CA TYR A 83 -17.71 4.29 -8.75
C TYR A 83 -18.57 4.69 -9.95
N ASP A 84 -17.95 4.82 -11.13
CA ASP A 84 -18.59 5.14 -12.39
C ASP A 84 -18.56 3.94 -13.35
N GLU A 85 -19.36 4.01 -14.42
CA GLU A 85 -19.39 2.99 -15.47
C GLU A 85 -18.04 2.83 -16.18
N LEU A 86 -17.53 1.60 -16.22
CA LEU A 86 -16.30 1.27 -16.94
C LEU A 86 -16.59 0.94 -18.41
N LYS A 87 -16.19 1.82 -19.32
CA LYS A 87 -16.25 1.55 -20.76
C LYS A 87 -15.11 0.62 -21.19
N VAL A 88 -15.43 -0.60 -21.63
CA VAL A 88 -14.45 -1.60 -22.08
C VAL A 88 -14.67 -1.94 -23.56
N ASN A 89 -13.59 -2.03 -24.32
CA ASN A 89 -13.61 -2.55 -25.69
C ASN A 89 -12.98 -3.95 -25.70
N LEU A 90 -13.79 -4.98 -25.89
CA LEU A 90 -13.35 -6.37 -25.86
C LEU A 90 -13.16 -6.91 -27.28
N LYS A 91 -12.01 -7.55 -27.53
CA LYS A 91 -11.77 -8.27 -28.80
C LYS A 91 -12.22 -9.74 -28.72
N ARG A 92 -12.05 -10.37 -27.56
CA ARG A 92 -12.41 -11.76 -27.30
C ARG A 92 -12.72 -11.95 -25.82
N ILE A 93 -13.69 -12.82 -25.54
CA ILE A 93 -13.99 -13.33 -24.21
C ILE A 93 -13.94 -14.86 -24.31
N GLU A 94 -13.22 -15.51 -23.41
CA GLU A 94 -13.13 -16.97 -23.31
C GLU A 94 -13.55 -17.36 -21.89
N THR A 95 -14.66 -18.07 -21.74
CA THR A 95 -15.17 -18.56 -20.46
C THR A 95 -15.34 -20.08 -20.51
N THR A 96 -15.17 -20.73 -19.36
CA THR A 96 -15.37 -22.19 -19.24
C THR A 96 -16.83 -22.59 -19.09
N ASP A 97 -17.68 -21.64 -18.73
CA ASP A 97 -19.10 -21.82 -18.48
C ASP A 97 -19.90 -20.72 -19.21
N GLU A 98 -21.22 -20.71 -19.03
CA GLU A 98 -22.15 -19.72 -19.58
C GLU A 98 -21.80 -18.29 -19.12
N LEU A 99 -21.89 -17.34 -20.05
CA LEU A 99 -21.67 -15.92 -19.81
C LEU A 99 -22.99 -15.18 -19.93
N ASP A 100 -23.56 -14.80 -18.78
CA ASP A 100 -24.77 -13.99 -18.72
C ASP A 100 -24.47 -12.54 -19.11
N VAL A 101 -25.16 -12.03 -20.14
CA VAL A 101 -25.01 -10.65 -20.62
C VAL A 101 -26.37 -9.98 -20.80
N ASN A 102 -26.49 -8.75 -20.32
CA ASN A 102 -27.64 -7.89 -20.59
C ASN A 102 -27.39 -7.11 -21.88
N ILE A 103 -28.10 -7.45 -22.95
CA ILE A 103 -27.94 -6.84 -24.27
C ILE A 103 -29.21 -6.05 -24.60
N ASP A 104 -29.05 -4.76 -24.92
CA ASP A 104 -30.16 -3.92 -25.41
C ASP A 104 -30.30 -3.97 -26.93
N GLU A 105 -29.18 -4.03 -27.65
CA GLU A 105 -29.13 -4.08 -29.12
C GLU A 105 -27.99 -4.96 -29.62
N VAL A 106 -28.28 -5.80 -30.60
CA VAL A 106 -27.28 -6.58 -31.34
C VAL A 106 -27.45 -6.32 -32.84
N GLY A 107 -26.34 -6.06 -33.52
CA GLY A 107 -26.31 -5.87 -34.97
C GLY A 107 -25.48 -6.96 -35.65
N GLY A 108 -25.92 -7.45 -36.80
CA GLY A 108 -25.14 -8.37 -37.62
C GLY A 108 -25.98 -9.24 -38.57
N ASN A 109 -25.38 -9.57 -39.73
CA ASN A 109 -26.01 -10.35 -40.81
C ASN A 109 -26.23 -11.85 -40.46
N TRP A 110 -25.70 -12.30 -39.32
CA TRP A 110 -25.72 -13.71 -38.86
C TRP A 110 -26.48 -13.90 -37.54
N VAL A 111 -27.25 -12.91 -37.11
CA VAL A 111 -28.11 -13.05 -35.93
C VAL A 111 -29.35 -13.85 -36.32
N SER A 112 -29.37 -15.15 -35.98
CA SER A 112 -30.53 -16.01 -36.22
C SER A 112 -31.47 -15.98 -35.00
N HIS A 113 -32.75 -15.74 -35.26
CA HIS A 113 -33.75 -15.49 -34.23
C HIS A 113 -34.14 -16.80 -33.54
N GLY A 114 -33.80 -16.94 -32.25
CA GLY A 114 -34.20 -18.07 -31.40
C GLY A 114 -35.18 -17.70 -30.27
N GLY A 115 -35.64 -16.45 -30.21
CA GLY A 115 -36.48 -15.90 -29.14
C GLY A 115 -36.63 -14.37 -29.25
N PRO A 116 -37.41 -13.71 -28.39
CA PRO A 116 -37.79 -12.29 -28.53
C PRO A 116 -36.66 -11.34 -28.11
N ILE A 117 -35.58 -11.29 -28.91
CA ILE A 117 -34.57 -10.22 -28.84
C ILE A 117 -34.90 -9.22 -29.95
N LYS A 118 -35.05 -7.93 -29.61
CA LYS A 118 -35.27 -6.87 -30.59
C LYS A 118 -33.96 -6.60 -31.32
N VAL A 119 -33.89 -6.98 -32.58
CA VAL A 119 -32.74 -6.69 -33.45
C VAL A 119 -33.13 -5.58 -34.44
N LYS A 120 -32.21 -4.67 -34.74
CA LYS A 120 -32.36 -3.77 -35.90
C LYS A 120 -31.75 -4.44 -37.12
N ILE A 121 -32.54 -4.57 -38.17
CA ILE A 121 -32.12 -5.13 -39.46
C ILE A 121 -32.37 -4.02 -40.49
N ASP A 122 -31.29 -3.55 -41.12
CA ASP A 122 -31.34 -2.62 -42.26
C ASP A 122 -31.39 -3.40 -43.59
#